data_AF-A0AAU2EGD6-F1
#
_entry.id   AF-A0AAU2EGD6-F1
#
_cell.length_a   1.000
_cell.length_b   1.000
_cell.length_c   1.000
_cell.angle_alpha   90.00
_cell.angle_beta   90.00
_cell.angle_gamma   90.00
#
_symmetry.space_group_name_H-M   'P 1'
#
loop_
_entity.id
_entity.type
_entity.pdbx_description
1 polymer ?
#
loop_
_entity_poly.entity_id
_entity_poly.type
_entity_poly.pdbx_seq_one_letter_code
_entity_poly.pdbx_strand_id
1 'polypeptide(L)'
;MELFPRERADPAPGVVHLPDWLSPAEQHDLVAACREWARPPAGMRTVRMPNGGEMSVRSLSLGWHWYPYRYVRTVADGDGSPVKPFPPVLGELARRALADAYGPEPTGIAGTADYRPDIGVVNHYAHGAQMGLHQDKDERSDAPVVSLSLGDGCVFRLGNTETRTRPWTDLELRSGDLLVFGGPMRFAYHGVPRTHPGTADPALGLVGRLNLTIRQSGLV
;
A
#
# COMPACT_ATOMS: atom_id res chain seq x y z
N MET A 1 -4.36 22.32 -11.74
CA MET A 1 -4.32 21.33 -12.83
C MET A 1 -3.00 21.53 -13.56
N GLU A 2 -2.16 20.50 -13.65
CA GLU A 2 -0.88 20.59 -14.37
C GLU A 2 -1.12 20.77 -15.88
N LEU A 3 -0.20 21.45 -16.57
CA LEU A 3 -0.28 21.75 -18.00
C LEU A 3 -0.11 20.50 -18.88
N PHE A 4 0.53 19.46 -18.34
CA PHE A 4 0.80 18.21 -19.02
C PHE A 4 0.39 17.03 -18.11
N PRO A 5 -0.19 15.96 -18.67
CA PRO A 5 -0.48 14.76 -17.90
C PRO A 5 0.81 14.11 -17.41
N ARG A 6 0.75 13.48 -16.24
CA ARG A 6 1.86 12.69 -15.71
C ARG A 6 1.87 11.33 -16.41
N GLU A 7 3.03 10.94 -16.92
CA GLU A 7 3.17 9.72 -17.71
C GLU A 7 3.50 8.49 -16.83
N ARG A 8 3.18 7.30 -17.36
CA ARG A 8 3.63 6.02 -16.80
C ARG A 8 5.14 6.03 -16.62
N ALA A 9 5.61 5.46 -15.52
CA ALA A 9 7.03 5.22 -15.28
C ALA A 9 7.29 3.76 -14.86
N ASP A 10 8.40 3.20 -15.33
CA ASP A 10 8.87 1.85 -15.01
C ASP A 10 10.23 1.94 -14.29
N PRO A 11 10.27 2.35 -13.01
CA PRO A 11 11.50 2.77 -12.32
C PRO A 11 12.48 1.64 -12.03
N ALA A 12 12.04 0.39 -12.12
CA ALA A 12 12.86 -0.81 -12.00
C ALA A 12 12.14 -2.00 -12.67
N PRO A 13 12.84 -3.10 -13.00
CA PRO A 13 12.21 -4.29 -13.57
C PRO A 13 11.07 -4.82 -12.69
N GLY A 14 9.87 -4.92 -13.26
CA GLY A 14 8.68 -5.36 -12.53
C GLY A 14 8.06 -4.31 -11.61
N VAL A 15 8.51 -3.05 -11.65
CA VAL A 15 7.89 -1.92 -10.94
C VAL A 15 7.25 -0.98 -11.94
N VAL A 16 5.96 -0.67 -11.75
CA VAL A 16 5.19 0.22 -12.61
C VAL A 16 4.48 1.26 -11.76
N HIS A 17 4.66 2.54 -12.11
CA HIS A 17 3.95 3.67 -11.55
C HIS A 17 2.99 4.23 -12.61
N LEU A 18 1.72 4.26 -12.28
CA LEU A 18 0.64 4.84 -13.08
C LEU A 18 0.07 6.05 -12.32
N PRO A 19 0.47 7.27 -12.69
CA PRO A 19 -0.11 8.49 -12.14
C PRO A 19 -1.60 8.61 -12.41
N ASP A 20 -2.32 9.26 -11.49
CA ASP A 20 -3.73 9.65 -11.68
C ASP A 20 -4.66 8.47 -12.08
N TRP A 21 -4.31 7.25 -11.66
CA TRP A 21 -4.99 6.01 -12.04
C TRP A 21 -6.40 5.88 -11.43
N LEU A 22 -6.58 6.33 -10.19
CA LEU A 22 -7.90 6.41 -9.57
C LEU A 22 -8.59 7.70 -10.01
N SER A 23 -9.80 7.55 -10.56
CA SER A 23 -10.68 8.69 -10.79
C SER A 23 -11.03 9.40 -9.48
N PRO A 24 -11.38 10.70 -9.51
CA PRO A 24 -11.79 11.42 -8.31
C PRO A 24 -12.90 10.70 -7.52
N ALA A 25 -13.89 10.14 -8.20
CA ALA A 25 -14.97 9.38 -7.57
C ALA A 25 -14.45 8.14 -6.82
N GLU A 26 -13.56 7.35 -7.43
CA GLU A 26 -12.95 6.19 -6.77
C GLU A 26 -12.09 6.59 -5.58
N GLN A 27 -11.39 7.73 -5.65
CA GLN A 27 -10.64 8.26 -4.51
C GLN A 27 -11.58 8.58 -3.34
N HIS A 28 -12.70 9.25 -3.60
CA HIS A 28 -13.73 9.54 -2.59
C HIS A 28 -14.32 8.28 -1.98
N ASP A 29 -14.70 7.31 -2.80
CA ASP A 29 -15.28 6.03 -2.35
C ASP A 29 -14.29 5.25 -1.50
N LEU A 30 -13.01 5.21 -1.88
CA LEU A 30 -11.96 4.56 -1.09
C LEU A 30 -11.70 5.28 0.22
N VAL A 31 -11.69 6.61 0.25
CA VAL A 31 -11.58 7.36 1.52
C VAL A 31 -12.76 7.06 2.45
N ALA A 32 -13.98 7.01 1.90
CA ALA A 32 -15.17 6.65 2.68
C ALA A 32 -15.08 5.21 3.22
N ALA A 33 -14.66 4.25 2.39
CA ALA A 33 -14.46 2.86 2.79
C ALA A 33 -13.38 2.73 3.88
N CYS A 34 -12.25 3.43 3.73
CA CYS A 34 -11.19 3.46 4.75
C CYS A 34 -11.68 4.02 6.09
N ARG A 35 -12.53 5.05 6.07
CA ARG A 35 -13.13 5.59 7.31
C ARG A 35 -14.03 4.57 7.99
N GLU A 36 -14.81 3.82 7.22
CA GLU A 36 -15.66 2.77 7.77
C GLU A 36 -14.81 1.63 8.36
N TRP A 37 -13.80 1.16 7.63
CA TRP A 37 -12.90 0.13 8.14
C TRP A 37 -12.02 0.61 9.31
N ALA A 38 -11.79 1.92 9.45
CA ALA A 38 -11.05 2.45 10.59
C ALA A 38 -11.82 2.39 11.92
N ARG A 39 -13.14 2.19 11.89
CA ARG A 39 -13.99 2.13 13.09
C ARG A 39 -13.78 0.81 13.86
N PRO A 40 -13.78 0.86 15.21
CA PRO A 40 -13.81 -0.34 16.04
C PRO A 40 -15.03 -1.23 15.74
N PRO A 41 -14.95 -2.54 15.98
CA PRO A 41 -13.76 -3.29 16.43
C PRO A 41 -12.74 -3.49 15.31
N ALA A 42 -11.50 -3.87 15.66
CA ALA A 42 -10.40 -4.08 14.71
C ALA A 42 -10.13 -2.88 13.78
N GLY A 43 -10.14 -1.68 14.37
CA GLY A 43 -10.00 -0.41 13.67
C GLY A 43 -8.55 0.07 13.51
N MET A 44 -8.41 1.32 13.06
CA MET A 44 -7.12 1.99 12.84
C MET A 44 -6.36 2.22 14.15
N ARG A 45 -5.13 1.72 14.25
CA ARG A 45 -4.33 1.78 15.49
C ARG A 45 -2.91 2.30 15.26
N THR A 46 -2.25 2.73 16.33
CA THR A 46 -0.80 2.95 16.31
C THR A 46 -0.09 1.62 16.52
N VAL A 47 0.83 1.26 15.64
CA VAL A 47 1.62 0.03 15.76
C VAL A 47 2.75 0.24 16.77
N ARG A 48 2.80 -0.63 17.78
CA ARG A 48 3.90 -0.69 18.76
C ARG A 48 4.86 -1.80 18.34
N MET A 49 6.10 -1.43 18.08
CA MET A 49 7.15 -2.37 17.70
C MET A 49 7.65 -3.14 18.93
N PRO A 50 8.16 -4.38 18.77
CA PRO A 50 8.66 -5.18 19.90
C PRO A 50 9.79 -4.54 20.71
N ASN A 51 10.53 -3.60 20.10
CA ASN A 51 11.59 -2.84 20.76
C ASN A 51 11.06 -1.63 21.56
N GLY A 52 9.74 -1.49 21.72
CA GLY A 52 9.09 -0.38 22.42
C GLY A 52 8.91 0.89 21.58
N GLY A 53 9.40 0.93 20.35
CA GLY A 53 9.19 2.06 19.45
C GLY A 53 7.75 2.13 18.93
N GLU A 54 7.19 3.33 18.83
CA GLU A 54 5.87 3.54 18.21
C GLU A 54 6.06 4.03 16.77
N MET A 55 5.30 3.45 15.84
CA MET A 55 5.26 3.97 14.48
C MET A 55 4.43 5.26 14.45
N SER A 56 4.98 6.31 13.85
CA SER A 56 4.23 7.56 13.59
C SER A 56 3.04 7.35 12.64
N VAL A 57 3.07 6.26 11.87
CA VAL A 57 2.00 5.84 10.98
C VAL A 57 1.00 5.00 11.75
N ARG A 58 -0.29 5.28 11.54
CA ARG A 58 -1.37 4.43 12.03
C ARG A 58 -1.74 3.42 10.96
N SER A 59 -2.04 2.19 11.37
CA SER A 59 -2.31 1.10 10.44
C SER A 59 -3.56 0.31 10.83
N LEU A 60 -4.21 -0.22 9.81
CA LEU A 60 -5.35 -1.12 9.86
C LEU A 60 -5.08 -2.27 8.89
N SER A 61 -5.50 -3.47 9.26
CA SER A 61 -5.39 -4.66 8.42
C SER A 61 -6.77 -5.23 8.08
N LEU A 62 -6.87 -5.80 6.88
CA LEU A 62 -8.07 -6.37 6.27
C LEU A 62 -7.72 -7.77 5.73
N GLY A 63 -8.55 -8.76 6.02
CA GLY A 63 -8.36 -10.17 5.66
C GLY A 63 -7.43 -10.92 6.60
N TRP A 64 -6.17 -10.47 6.67
CA TRP A 64 -5.20 -10.93 7.66
C TRP A 64 -4.58 -9.77 8.40
N HIS A 65 -4.36 -9.97 9.69
CA HIS A 65 -3.73 -8.99 10.54
C HIS A 65 -2.23 -9.15 10.52
N TRP A 66 -1.52 -8.11 10.09
CA TRP A 66 -0.07 -8.07 10.22
C TRP A 66 0.29 -7.82 11.69
N TYR A 67 1.03 -8.76 12.26
CA TYR A 67 1.69 -8.66 13.55
C TYR A 67 3.18 -8.91 13.29
N PRO A 68 4.13 -8.27 14.01
CA PRO A 68 5.56 -8.42 13.71
C PRO A 68 5.96 -9.87 13.38
N TYR A 69 6.44 -10.07 12.15
CA TYR A 69 6.93 -11.32 11.57
C TYR A 69 5.89 -12.41 11.22
N ARG A 70 4.58 -12.13 11.27
CA ARG A 70 3.53 -13.10 10.90
C ARG A 70 2.16 -12.47 10.62
N TYR A 71 1.35 -13.19 9.87
CA TYR A 71 -0.08 -12.91 9.73
C TYR A 71 -0.91 -13.73 10.72
N VAL A 72 -1.88 -13.08 11.37
CA VAL A 72 -2.81 -13.70 12.33
C VAL A 72 -4.25 -13.29 12.03
N ARG A 73 -5.23 -13.98 12.60
CA ARG A 73 -6.67 -13.71 12.39
C ARG A 73 -7.28 -12.77 13.42
N THR A 74 -6.48 -12.25 14.35
CA THR A 74 -6.92 -11.29 15.38
C THR A 74 -5.98 -10.10 15.45
N VAL A 75 -6.48 -8.96 15.92
CA VAL A 75 -5.68 -7.75 16.16
C VAL A 75 -4.87 -7.91 17.45
N ALA A 76 -3.86 -8.78 17.39
CA ALA A 76 -3.12 -9.28 18.56
C ALA A 76 -2.30 -8.21 19.31
N ASP A 77 -1.94 -7.12 18.64
CA ASP A 77 -1.30 -5.91 19.19
C ASP A 77 -2.29 -4.75 19.38
N GLY A 78 -3.59 -5.03 19.44
CA GLY A 78 -4.63 -4.01 19.58
C GLY A 78 -5.76 -4.46 20.51
N ASP A 79 -7.00 -4.39 20.02
CA ASP A 79 -8.20 -4.70 20.81
C ASP A 79 -8.51 -6.21 20.94
N GLY A 80 -7.67 -7.07 20.34
CA GLY A 80 -7.83 -8.53 20.37
C GLY A 80 -8.98 -9.06 19.51
N SER A 81 -9.73 -8.19 18.83
CA SER A 81 -10.87 -8.59 18.00
C SER A 81 -10.42 -9.38 16.77
N PRO A 82 -11.31 -10.19 16.14
CA PRO A 82 -11.05 -10.75 14.82
C PRO A 82 -10.72 -9.65 13.81
N VAL A 83 -9.76 -9.92 12.94
CA VAL A 83 -9.44 -9.00 11.83
C VAL A 83 -10.67 -8.84 10.93
N LYS A 84 -10.88 -7.63 10.41
CA LYS A 84 -11.96 -7.38 9.46
C LYS A 84 -11.77 -8.25 8.20
N PRO A 85 -12.85 -8.71 7.55
CA PRO A 85 -12.75 -9.50 6.34
C PRO A 85 -12.06 -8.72 5.21
N PHE A 86 -11.45 -9.43 4.27
CA PHE A 86 -10.89 -8.81 3.07
C PHE A 86 -12.04 -8.29 2.17
N PRO A 87 -12.10 -6.99 1.86
CA PRO A 87 -13.16 -6.44 1.01
C PRO A 87 -13.01 -6.92 -0.45
N PRO A 88 -14.07 -7.48 -1.07
CA PRO A 88 -14.01 -7.92 -2.47
C PRO A 88 -13.62 -6.81 -3.45
N VAL A 89 -13.99 -5.56 -3.15
CA VAL A 89 -13.63 -4.38 -3.95
C VAL A 89 -12.12 -4.17 -4.06
N LEU A 90 -11.35 -4.49 -3.01
CA LEU A 90 -9.89 -4.40 -3.06
C LEU A 90 -9.30 -5.50 -3.95
N GLY A 91 -9.89 -6.69 -3.93
CA GLY A 91 -9.48 -7.75 -4.84
C GLY A 91 -9.71 -7.40 -6.30
N GLU A 92 -10.82 -6.74 -6.61
CA GLU A 92 -11.11 -6.28 -7.96
C GLU A 92 -10.18 -5.15 -8.41
N LEU A 93 -10.00 -4.14 -7.56
CA LEU A 93 -9.05 -3.05 -7.84
C LEU A 93 -7.63 -3.56 -8.07
N ALA A 94 -7.18 -4.53 -7.29
CA ALA A 94 -5.83 -5.07 -7.44
C ALA A 94 -5.67 -5.89 -8.72
N ARG A 95 -6.68 -6.66 -9.14
CA ARG A 95 -6.65 -7.34 -10.46
C ARG A 95 -6.63 -6.34 -11.61
N ARG A 96 -7.44 -5.28 -11.55
CA ARG A 96 -7.41 -4.20 -12.55
C ARG A 96 -6.04 -3.52 -12.59
N ALA A 97 -5.47 -3.21 -11.42
CA ALA A 97 -4.14 -2.62 -11.30
C ALA A 97 -3.04 -3.50 -11.93
N LEU A 98 -3.09 -4.82 -11.74
CA LEU A 98 -2.15 -5.75 -12.37
C LEU A 98 -2.30 -5.75 -13.90
N ALA A 99 -3.54 -5.78 -14.40
CA ALA A 99 -3.81 -5.77 -15.84
C ALA A 99 -3.30 -4.49 -16.50
N ASP A 100 -3.50 -3.33 -15.86
CA ASP A 100 -3.03 -2.05 -16.40
C ASP A 100 -1.50 -1.89 -16.28
N ALA A 101 -0.90 -2.44 -15.21
CA ALA A 101 0.55 -2.37 -14.99
C ALA A 101 1.34 -3.31 -15.93
N TYR A 102 0.92 -4.57 -16.02
CA TYR A 102 1.69 -5.63 -16.68
C TYR A 102 1.04 -6.18 -17.96
N GLY A 103 -0.14 -5.68 -18.34
CA GLY A 103 -0.95 -6.21 -19.42
C GLY A 103 -1.94 -7.29 -18.95
N PRO A 104 -2.88 -7.69 -19.82
CA PRO A 104 -3.98 -8.60 -19.45
C PRO A 104 -3.52 -10.02 -19.10
N GLU A 105 -2.38 -10.46 -19.63
CA GLU A 105 -1.78 -11.78 -19.37
C GLU A 105 -0.28 -11.65 -19.06
N PRO A 106 0.08 -11.29 -17.82
CA PRO A 106 1.46 -10.99 -17.45
C PRO A 106 2.29 -12.25 -17.21
N THR A 107 2.65 -12.96 -18.27
CA THR A 107 3.36 -14.27 -18.24
C THR A 107 4.82 -14.20 -17.74
N GLY A 108 5.36 -13.01 -17.50
CA GLY A 108 6.73 -12.79 -17.02
C GLY A 108 6.86 -12.37 -15.55
N ILE A 109 5.75 -12.23 -14.82
CA ILE A 109 5.75 -11.79 -13.42
C ILE A 109 5.17 -12.91 -12.56
N ALA A 110 5.99 -13.45 -11.64
CA ALA A 110 5.58 -14.51 -10.74
C ALA A 110 4.34 -14.14 -9.91
N GLY A 111 3.48 -15.12 -9.64
CA GLY A 111 2.29 -14.96 -8.80
C GLY A 111 1.15 -14.13 -9.41
N THR A 112 1.17 -13.87 -10.72
CA THR A 112 0.10 -13.13 -11.41
C THR A 112 -1.01 -14.01 -11.99
N ALA A 113 -0.68 -15.23 -12.46
CA ALA A 113 -1.64 -16.13 -13.12
C ALA A 113 -2.85 -16.49 -12.23
N ASP A 114 -2.61 -16.69 -10.94
CA ASP A 114 -3.63 -16.98 -9.93
C ASP A 114 -3.69 -15.87 -8.85
N TYR A 115 -3.66 -14.60 -9.28
CA TYR A 115 -3.66 -13.46 -8.36
C TYR A 115 -4.98 -13.37 -7.57
N ARG A 116 -4.93 -13.80 -6.31
CA ARG A 116 -6.02 -13.82 -5.33
C ARG A 116 -5.55 -13.11 -4.05
N PRO A 117 -5.52 -11.77 -4.06
CA PRO A 117 -5.16 -11.02 -2.88
C PRO A 117 -6.20 -11.23 -1.78
N ASP A 118 -5.70 -11.31 -0.55
CA ASP A 118 -6.48 -11.57 0.66
C ASP A 118 -5.96 -10.74 1.84
N ILE A 119 -5.01 -9.83 1.59
CA ILE A 119 -4.48 -8.88 2.55
C ILE A 119 -4.69 -7.47 2.02
N GLY A 120 -5.32 -6.61 2.82
CA GLY A 120 -5.31 -5.17 2.64
C GLY A 120 -4.70 -4.51 3.88
N VAL A 121 -3.72 -3.63 3.70
CA VAL A 121 -3.16 -2.81 4.77
C VAL A 121 -3.44 -1.34 4.45
N VAL A 122 -4.14 -0.66 5.35
CA VAL A 122 -4.40 0.79 5.25
C VAL A 122 -3.46 1.50 6.20
N ASN A 123 -2.60 2.35 5.66
CA ASN A 123 -1.66 3.18 6.42
C ASN A 123 -2.10 4.64 6.35
N HIS A 124 -2.30 5.28 7.50
CA HIS A 124 -2.57 6.71 7.63
C HIS A 124 -1.34 7.44 8.15
N TYR A 125 -0.88 8.40 7.36
CA TYR A 125 0.23 9.28 7.65
C TYR A 125 -0.34 10.66 7.99
N ALA A 126 -0.37 10.99 9.28
CA ALA A 126 -0.56 12.38 9.70
C ALA A 126 0.63 13.23 9.23
N HIS A 127 0.49 14.56 9.25
CA HIS A 127 1.60 15.45 8.88
C HIS A 127 2.85 15.16 9.71
N GLY A 128 3.97 14.92 9.03
CA GLY A 128 5.26 14.57 9.66
C GLY A 128 5.45 13.08 9.95
N ALA A 129 4.42 12.24 9.73
CA ALA A 129 4.58 10.79 9.82
C ALA A 129 5.43 10.26 8.66
N GLN A 130 6.26 9.27 8.96
CA GLN A 130 7.17 8.64 8.01
C GLN A 130 7.24 7.13 8.27
N MET A 131 7.63 6.41 7.24
CA MET A 131 7.85 4.97 7.32
C MET A 131 9.25 4.66 6.80
N GLY A 132 10.10 4.13 7.68
CA GLY A 132 11.43 3.70 7.29
C GLY A 132 11.38 2.58 6.24
N LEU A 133 12.52 2.30 5.61
CA LEU A 133 12.61 1.19 4.67
C LEU A 133 12.11 -0.11 5.33
N HIS A 134 11.45 -0.98 4.61
CA HIS A 134 11.03 -2.30 5.06
C HIS A 134 10.75 -3.17 3.85
N GLN A 135 10.55 -4.46 4.08
CA GLN A 135 10.13 -5.42 3.05
C GLN A 135 8.80 -6.01 3.46
N ASP A 136 7.95 -6.21 2.46
CA ASP A 136 6.75 -7.02 2.58
C ASP A 136 7.11 -8.45 2.27
N LYS A 137 7.62 -9.17 3.28
CA LYS A 137 8.19 -10.52 3.15
C LYS A 137 7.59 -11.56 4.08
N ASP A 138 6.56 -11.18 4.82
CA ASP A 138 5.89 -12.09 5.76
C ASP A 138 4.83 -12.95 5.04
N GLU A 139 4.56 -12.68 3.75
CA GLU A 139 3.70 -13.51 2.89
C GLU A 139 4.44 -14.77 2.38
N ARG A 140 3.69 -15.85 2.17
CA ARG A 140 4.11 -17.06 1.44
C ARG A 140 3.72 -16.98 -0.04
N SER A 141 3.93 -15.81 -0.65
CA SER A 141 3.56 -15.57 -2.05
C SER A 141 4.46 -14.54 -2.71
N ASP A 142 4.86 -14.84 -3.94
CA ASP A 142 5.63 -13.95 -4.81
C ASP A 142 4.74 -13.02 -5.65
N ALA A 143 3.42 -13.08 -5.44
CA ALA A 143 2.42 -12.28 -6.14
C ALA A 143 2.65 -10.77 -5.93
N PRO A 144 2.50 -9.92 -6.96
CA PRO A 144 2.82 -8.49 -6.86
C PRO A 144 2.10 -7.75 -5.73
N VAL A 145 2.75 -6.72 -5.23
CA VAL A 145 2.15 -5.76 -4.30
C VAL A 145 1.52 -4.63 -5.10
N VAL A 146 0.25 -4.35 -4.81
CA VAL A 146 -0.47 -3.18 -5.34
C VAL A 146 -0.54 -2.12 -4.25
N SER A 147 -0.15 -0.88 -4.57
CA SER A 147 -0.11 0.23 -3.62
C SER A 147 -0.84 1.44 -4.22
N LEU A 148 -1.92 1.86 -3.57
CA LEU A 148 -2.72 3.02 -3.95
C LEU A 148 -2.42 4.18 -3.01
N SER A 149 -2.32 5.40 -3.56
CA SER A 149 -2.06 6.62 -2.79
C SER A 149 -3.27 7.56 -2.81
N LEU A 150 -3.63 8.12 -1.66
CA LEU A 150 -4.75 9.05 -1.48
C LEU A 150 -4.34 10.19 -0.54
N GLY A 151 -4.77 11.42 -0.82
CA GLY A 151 -4.48 12.59 0.00
C GLY A 151 -3.10 13.18 -0.30
N ASP A 152 -2.39 13.59 0.75
CA ASP A 152 -1.12 14.29 0.59
C ASP A 152 -0.09 13.44 -0.17
N GLY A 153 0.68 14.11 -1.03
CA GLY A 153 1.78 13.50 -1.75
C GLY A 153 2.91 13.04 -0.82
N CYS A 154 3.80 12.21 -1.35
CA CYS A 154 4.99 11.77 -0.63
C CYS A 154 6.14 11.46 -1.56
N VAL A 155 7.35 11.49 -0.99
CA VAL A 155 8.50 10.79 -1.53
C VAL A 155 8.40 9.34 -1.10
N PHE A 156 8.18 8.44 -2.05
CA PHE A 156 8.33 7.00 -1.88
C PHE A 156 9.73 6.59 -2.30
N ARG A 157 10.43 5.84 -1.44
CA ARG A 157 11.78 5.36 -1.71
C ARG A 157 11.74 3.89 -2.05
N LEU A 158 12.17 3.54 -3.26
CA LEU A 158 12.42 2.18 -3.71
C LEU A 158 13.92 1.86 -3.58
N GLY A 159 14.26 0.83 -2.81
CA GLY A 159 15.62 0.31 -2.66
C GLY A 159 15.85 -0.98 -3.43
N ASN A 160 16.96 -1.66 -3.13
CA ASN A 160 17.26 -3.00 -3.66
C ASN A 160 16.56 -4.10 -2.80
N THR A 161 16.74 -5.37 -3.16
CA THR A 161 16.11 -6.52 -2.48
C THR A 161 16.97 -7.13 -1.37
N GLU A 162 18.23 -6.74 -1.25
CA GLU A 162 19.21 -7.37 -0.35
C GLU A 162 19.36 -6.59 0.96
N THR A 163 19.44 -5.27 0.87
CA THR A 163 19.81 -4.39 1.99
C THR A 163 18.99 -3.10 2.01
N ARG A 164 19.00 -2.44 3.18
CA ARG A 164 18.37 -1.13 3.37
C ARG A 164 19.21 0.02 2.80
N THR A 165 20.39 -0.25 2.27
CA THR A 165 21.33 0.79 1.80
C THR A 165 21.11 1.08 0.32
N ARG A 166 21.91 2.00 -0.22
CA ARG A 166 21.84 2.45 -1.62
C ARG A 166 22.18 1.29 -2.59
N PRO A 167 21.75 1.36 -3.87
CA PRO A 167 21.05 2.47 -4.52
C PRO A 167 19.58 2.58 -4.11
N TRP A 168 19.05 3.81 -4.20
CA TRP A 168 17.64 4.13 -3.99
C TRP A 168 17.12 4.92 -5.18
N THR A 169 15.89 4.63 -5.59
CA THR A 169 15.11 5.40 -6.55
C THR A 169 13.94 6.04 -5.80
N ASP A 170 13.92 7.36 -5.73
CA ASP A 170 12.84 8.11 -5.09
C ASP A 170 11.77 8.46 -6.15
N LEU A 171 10.51 8.18 -5.84
CA LEU A 171 9.33 8.43 -6.66
C LEU A 171 8.42 9.41 -5.92
N GLU A 172 7.88 10.38 -6.63
CA GLU A 172 6.83 11.25 -6.11
C GLU A 172 5.47 10.56 -6.34
N LEU A 173 4.82 10.15 -5.25
CA LEU A 173 3.47 9.58 -5.31
C LEU A 173 2.47 10.62 -4.81
N ARG A 174 1.40 10.84 -5.58
CA ARG A 174 0.33 11.79 -5.28
C ARG A 174 -1.02 11.08 -5.13
N SER A 175 -2.04 11.83 -4.71
CA SER A 175 -3.40 11.31 -4.63
C SER A 175 -3.86 10.76 -5.98
N GLY A 176 -4.35 9.53 -6.00
CA GLY A 176 -4.81 8.84 -7.19
C GLY A 176 -3.78 7.93 -7.85
N ASP A 177 -2.51 7.99 -7.45
CA ASP A 177 -1.46 7.19 -8.05
C ASP A 177 -1.56 5.71 -7.67
N LEU A 178 -1.25 4.86 -8.64
CA LEU A 178 -1.03 3.43 -8.49
C LEU A 178 0.47 3.11 -8.64
N LEU A 179 1.00 2.33 -7.70
CA LEU A 179 2.31 1.69 -7.81
C LEU A 179 2.16 0.18 -7.66
N VAL A 180 2.67 -0.58 -8.62
CA VAL A 180 2.72 -2.05 -8.58
C VAL A 180 4.17 -2.50 -8.60
N PHE A 181 4.57 -3.38 -7.69
CA PHE A 181 5.90 -4.00 -7.72
C PHE A 181 5.81 -5.51 -7.50
N GLY A 182 6.42 -6.24 -8.42
CA GLY A 182 6.41 -7.70 -8.48
C GLY A 182 7.69 -8.22 -9.13
N GLY A 183 7.72 -9.52 -9.44
CA GLY A 183 8.85 -10.15 -10.11
C GLY A 183 10.17 -9.88 -9.36
N PRO A 184 11.25 -9.42 -10.03
CA PRO A 184 12.54 -9.16 -9.39
C PRO A 184 12.47 -8.17 -8.21
N MET A 185 11.47 -7.29 -8.18
CA MET A 185 11.33 -6.24 -7.18
C MET A 185 10.20 -6.50 -6.18
N ARG A 186 9.60 -7.70 -6.19
CA ARG A 186 8.53 -8.09 -5.24
C ARG A 186 8.92 -7.88 -3.78
N PHE A 187 10.18 -8.11 -3.44
CA PHE A 187 10.73 -7.98 -2.09
C PHE A 187 11.69 -6.79 -1.96
N ALA A 188 11.52 -5.74 -2.77
CA ALA A 188 12.35 -4.55 -2.65
C ALA A 188 12.15 -3.87 -1.28
N TYR A 189 13.25 -3.43 -0.66
CA TYR A 189 13.16 -2.53 0.48
C TYR A 189 12.51 -1.23 0.03
N HIS A 190 11.48 -0.77 0.74
CA HIS A 190 10.81 0.47 0.38
C HIS A 190 10.24 1.20 1.60
N GLY A 191 9.93 2.47 1.44
CA GLY A 191 9.41 3.29 2.53
C GLY A 191 9.00 4.68 2.08
N VAL A 192 8.55 5.48 3.05
CA VAL A 192 8.08 6.86 2.85
C VAL A 192 8.91 7.76 3.76
N PRO A 193 10.11 8.21 3.32
CA PRO A 193 10.95 9.10 4.10
C PRO A 193 10.34 10.50 4.33
N ARG A 194 9.40 10.92 3.49
CA ARG A 194 8.80 12.26 3.58
C ARG A 194 7.39 12.27 2.98
N THR A 195 6.44 12.88 3.70
CA THR A 195 5.15 13.33 3.17
C THR A 195 5.21 14.82 2.83
N HIS A 196 4.32 15.28 1.95
CA HIS A 196 4.17 16.70 1.58
C HIS A 196 2.79 17.22 2.03
N PRO A 197 2.67 17.69 3.29
CA PRO A 197 1.42 18.20 3.84
C PRO A 197 0.74 19.28 2.98
N GLY A 198 -0.59 19.23 2.91
CA GLY A 198 -1.40 20.26 2.26
C GLY A 198 -1.36 20.22 0.73
N THR A 199 -1.01 19.07 0.16
CA THR A 199 -1.00 18.85 -1.30
C THR A 199 -2.23 18.08 -1.78
N ALA A 200 -3.00 17.48 -0.87
CA ALA A 200 -4.28 16.86 -1.18
C ALA A 200 -5.30 17.87 -1.74
N ASP A 201 -6.15 17.40 -2.66
CA ASP A 201 -7.36 18.15 -3.03
C ASP A 201 -8.28 18.27 -1.78
N PRO A 202 -8.63 19.49 -1.33
CA PRO A 202 -9.53 19.68 -0.20
C PRO A 202 -10.89 18.98 -0.38
N ALA A 203 -11.36 18.80 -1.63
CA ALA A 203 -12.60 18.11 -1.94
C ALA A 203 -12.59 16.66 -1.42
N LEU A 204 -11.44 15.98 -1.47
CA LEU A 204 -11.29 14.61 -0.96
C LEU A 204 -11.65 14.49 0.54
N GLY A 205 -11.56 15.60 1.27
CA GLY A 205 -11.90 15.70 2.69
C GLY A 205 -10.96 14.90 3.59
N LEU A 206 -9.80 14.49 3.09
CA LEU A 206 -8.78 13.75 3.83
C LEU A 206 -7.68 14.70 4.29
N VAL A 207 -7.31 14.63 5.58
CA VAL A 207 -6.12 15.30 6.12
C VAL A 207 -4.99 14.29 6.26
N GLY A 208 -3.83 14.62 5.70
CA GLY A 208 -2.69 13.71 5.59
C GLY A 208 -2.80 12.78 4.37
N ARG A 209 -2.09 11.66 4.45
CA ARG A 209 -2.01 10.66 3.38
C ARG A 209 -2.56 9.32 3.83
N LEU A 210 -3.31 8.67 2.96
CA LEU A 210 -3.65 7.25 3.05
C LEU A 210 -2.88 6.46 1.99
N ASN A 211 -2.48 5.25 2.38
CA ASN A 211 -1.98 4.25 1.47
C ASN A 211 -2.71 2.94 1.69
N LEU A 212 -3.22 2.36 0.61
CA LEU A 212 -3.80 1.02 0.62
C LEU A 212 -2.84 0.08 -0.10
N THR A 213 -2.28 -0.84 0.64
CA THR A 213 -1.41 -1.89 0.10
C THR A 213 -2.16 -3.20 0.06
N ILE A 214 -2.30 -3.78 -1.13
CA ILE A 214 -3.05 -5.01 -1.39
C ILE A 214 -2.04 -6.10 -1.77
N ARG A 215 -2.16 -7.26 -1.11
CA ARG A 215 -1.20 -8.36 -1.20
C ARG A 215 -1.92 -9.69 -1.17
N GLN A 216 -1.21 -10.74 -1.60
CA GLN A 216 -1.64 -12.12 -1.47
C GLN A 216 -0.76 -12.81 -0.43
N SER A 217 -1.39 -13.44 0.54
CA SER A 217 -0.73 -14.08 1.67
C SER A 217 -0.05 -15.39 1.29
N GLY A 218 -0.62 -16.16 0.35
CA GLY A 218 -0.25 -17.56 0.12
C GLY A 218 -0.55 -18.49 1.31
N LEU A 219 -1.38 -18.04 2.25
CA LEU A 219 -1.86 -18.80 3.39
C LEU A 219 -3.25 -19.38 3.05
N VAL A 220 -3.52 -20.58 3.58
CA VAL A 220 -4.83 -21.25 3.50
C VAL A 220 -5.70 -20.90 4.69
#